data_AF-K1QD38-F1
#
_entry.id   AF-K1QD38-F1
#
_cell.length_a   1.000
_cell.length_b   1.000
_cell.length_c   1.000
_cell.angle_alpha   90.00
_cell.angle_beta   90.00
_cell.angle_gamma   90.00
#
_symmetry.space_group_name_H-M   'P 1'
#
loop_
_entity.id
_entity.type
_entity.pdbx_description
1 polymer ?
#
loop_
_entity_poly.entity_id
_entity_poly.type
_entity_poly.pdbx_seq_one_letter_code
_entity_poly.pdbx_strand_id
1 'polypeptide(L)'
;MPNHIHLSIQLTAEIPGYRRYVLDDQYFQPPFLPPFYTAYIEISVASTVKNPDFRKYMTGHFFNIPMEAAFYTSYVEGWALYAEYLGEEMKLYKTDYDLMGRYGSEIFRACRLVVDTGLHHYNWTREKAIEYMLNYTAFSEEMIAIEIDRYITWPGQACAYKIGELKIKELRKKAEDELGSKFDIREFHASVLKVGSLPLHVLEKIVNQWIVETKNKAAESSQTCTSNGANTNTYTSWISLAVIGLTFILQLT
;
A
#
# COMPACT_ATOMS: atom_id res chain seq x y z
N MET A 1 20.22 -3.44 -18.46
CA MET A 1 19.37 -3.41 -17.24
C MET A 1 18.70 -2.04 -16.94
N PRO A 2 18.16 -1.25 -17.90
CA PRO A 2 17.34 -0.07 -17.58
C PRO A 2 15.82 -0.33 -17.53
N ASN A 3 15.35 -1.50 -17.98
CA ASN A 3 13.93 -1.70 -18.29
C ASN A 3 13.02 -1.96 -17.07
N HIS A 4 13.57 -2.31 -15.91
CA HIS A 4 12.77 -2.55 -14.69
C HIS A 4 12.31 -1.26 -14.01
N ILE A 5 12.97 -0.13 -14.30
CA ILE A 5 12.63 1.21 -13.77
C ILE A 5 11.31 1.73 -14.37
N HIS A 6 10.95 1.30 -15.57
CA HIS A 6 9.73 1.75 -16.24
C HIS A 6 8.43 1.16 -15.68
N LEU A 7 8.52 0.05 -14.95
CA LEU A 7 7.34 -0.73 -14.54
C LEU A 7 6.61 -0.14 -13.34
N SER A 8 7.34 0.40 -12.34
CA SER A 8 6.72 1.15 -11.24
C SER A 8 6.03 2.42 -11.73
N ILE A 9 6.56 3.05 -12.78
CA ILE A 9 6.05 4.28 -13.40
C ILE A 9 4.74 4.01 -14.18
N GLN A 10 4.68 2.90 -14.94
CA GLN A 10 3.49 2.55 -15.73
C GLN A 10 2.28 2.21 -14.86
N LEU A 11 2.48 1.55 -13.72
CA LEU A 11 1.39 1.12 -12.82
C LEU A 11 0.63 2.28 -12.16
N THR A 12 1.27 3.44 -12.01
CA THR A 12 0.65 4.65 -11.44
C THR A 12 -0.01 5.59 -12.44
N ALA A 13 0.24 5.42 -13.74
CA ALA A 13 -0.25 6.32 -14.77
C ALA A 13 -1.77 6.22 -15.02
N GLU A 14 -2.44 5.18 -14.50
CA GLU A 14 -3.87 4.93 -14.70
C GLU A 14 -4.76 5.42 -13.55
N ILE A 15 -4.21 6.06 -12.51
CA ILE A 15 -5.00 6.58 -11.37
C ILE A 15 -5.66 7.92 -11.76
N PRO A 16 -7.01 8.03 -11.78
CA PRO A 16 -7.69 9.29 -12.08
C PRO A 16 -7.36 10.37 -11.05
N GLY A 17 -6.84 11.51 -11.50
CA GLY A 17 -6.42 12.64 -10.65
C GLY A 17 -4.90 12.86 -10.57
N TYR A 18 -4.10 11.98 -11.15
CA TYR A 18 -2.66 12.15 -11.29
C TYR A 18 -2.33 13.30 -12.27
N ARG A 19 -1.93 14.47 -11.76
CA ARG A 19 -1.24 15.48 -12.58
C ARG A 19 0.25 15.20 -12.54
N ARG A 20 0.84 14.95 -13.71
CA ARG A 20 2.29 14.98 -13.92
C ARG A 20 2.81 16.36 -13.49
N TYR A 21 3.61 16.43 -12.44
CA TYR A 21 4.46 17.59 -12.22
C TYR A 21 5.67 17.43 -13.15
N VAL A 22 5.50 17.94 -14.38
CA VAL A 22 6.62 18.19 -15.30
C VAL A 22 7.28 19.48 -14.82
N LEU A 23 8.50 19.37 -14.29
CA LEU A 23 9.43 20.50 -14.20
C LEU A 23 10.32 20.41 -15.44
N ASP A 24 10.06 21.29 -16.41
CA ASP A 24 10.92 21.66 -17.55
C ASP A 24 11.58 20.53 -18.36
N ASP A 25 10.81 19.56 -18.85
CA ASP A 25 11.22 18.57 -19.88
C ASP A 25 12.55 17.83 -19.65
N GLN A 26 13.07 17.86 -18.42
CA GLN A 26 14.29 17.16 -18.03
C GLN A 26 13.93 16.13 -16.96
N TYR A 27 13.95 14.86 -17.37
CA TYR A 27 14.03 13.76 -16.43
C TYR A 27 15.31 13.95 -15.60
N PHE A 28 15.19 14.37 -14.34
CA PHE A 28 16.29 14.23 -13.40
C PHE A 28 16.45 12.72 -13.11
N GLN A 29 17.23 12.05 -13.94
CA GLN A 29 17.72 10.69 -13.72
C GLN A 29 19.04 10.81 -12.95
N PRO A 30 19.07 10.74 -11.61
CA PRO A 30 20.33 10.45 -10.93
C PRO A 30 20.73 9.03 -11.34
N PRO A 31 21.94 8.81 -11.86
CA PRO A 31 22.31 7.62 -12.63
C PRO A 31 22.31 6.27 -11.87
N PHE A 32 21.90 6.21 -10.59
CA PHE A 32 22.12 5.03 -9.74
C PHE A 32 21.04 4.69 -8.72
N LEU A 33 19.82 5.22 -8.85
CA LEU A 33 18.88 5.20 -7.72
C LEU A 33 17.49 4.64 -8.10
N PRO A 34 17.33 3.29 -8.12
CA PRO A 34 16.08 2.58 -8.41
C PRO A 34 14.90 2.77 -7.43
N PRO A 35 15.06 2.92 -6.10
CA PRO A 35 13.90 3.01 -5.18
C PRO A 35 13.19 4.38 -5.14
N PHE A 36 13.58 5.35 -5.97
CA PHE A 36 13.18 6.75 -5.76
C PHE A 36 11.85 7.10 -6.43
N TYR A 37 11.39 6.32 -7.41
CA TYR A 37 10.14 6.60 -8.12
C TYR A 37 8.88 6.41 -7.27
N THR A 38 8.86 5.42 -6.36
CA THR A 38 7.76 5.22 -5.42
C THR A 38 7.71 6.32 -4.36
N ALA A 39 8.89 6.77 -3.88
CA ALA A 39 8.97 7.94 -3.01
C ALA A 39 8.35 9.18 -3.65
N TYR A 40 8.57 9.43 -4.96
CA TYR A 40 7.94 10.55 -5.67
C TYR A 40 6.42 10.42 -5.79
N ILE A 41 5.89 9.22 -6.04
CA ILE A 41 4.44 8.96 -6.05
C ILE A 41 3.85 9.32 -4.69
N GLU A 42 4.46 8.85 -3.60
CA GLU A 42 3.93 9.07 -2.26
C GLU A 42 4.06 10.52 -1.80
N ILE A 43 5.16 11.20 -2.16
CA ILE A 43 5.33 12.64 -1.94
C ILE A 43 4.26 13.43 -2.72
N SER A 44 3.95 13.03 -3.96
CA SER A 44 2.91 13.67 -4.78
C SER A 44 1.49 13.42 -4.25
N VAL A 45 1.23 12.23 -3.69
CA VAL A 45 -0.06 11.96 -3.03
C VAL A 45 -0.15 12.72 -1.71
N ALA A 46 0.92 12.75 -0.92
CA ALA A 46 0.95 13.50 0.34
C ALA A 46 0.70 15.01 0.14
N SER A 47 1.17 15.58 -0.97
CA SER A 47 0.97 16.99 -1.32
C SER A 47 -0.40 17.31 -1.93
N THR A 48 -1.08 16.32 -2.53
CA THR A 48 -2.39 16.50 -3.18
C THR A 48 -3.58 16.12 -2.29
N VAL A 49 -3.37 15.25 -1.31
CA VAL A 49 -4.40 14.83 -0.35
C VAL A 49 -4.59 15.91 0.72
N LYS A 50 -5.85 16.21 1.06
CA LYS A 50 -6.22 17.16 2.12
C LYS A 50 -5.85 16.59 3.50
N ASN A 51 -4.56 16.63 3.82
CA ASN A 51 -4.01 16.19 5.10
C ASN A 51 -4.22 17.25 6.19
N PRO A 52 -4.37 16.85 7.46
CA PRO A 52 -4.28 17.78 8.60
C PRO A 52 -2.95 18.54 8.58
N ASP A 53 -2.96 19.80 9.01
CA ASP A 53 -1.79 20.69 8.86
C ASP A 53 -0.53 20.15 9.56
N PHE A 54 -0.67 19.42 10.67
CA PHE A 54 0.47 18.80 11.35
C PHE A 54 1.22 17.75 10.51
N ARG A 55 0.59 17.16 9.48
CA ARG A 55 1.24 16.23 8.54
C ARG A 55 1.91 16.94 7.37
N LYS A 56 1.40 18.12 6.97
CA LYS A 56 1.97 18.92 5.88
C LYS A 56 3.31 19.55 6.27
N TYR A 57 3.45 19.93 7.54
CA TYR A 57 4.63 20.63 8.04
C TYR A 57 5.59 19.74 8.86
N MET A 58 5.49 18.42 8.72
CA MET A 58 6.51 17.53 9.28
C MET A 58 7.80 17.69 8.49
N THR A 59 8.80 18.31 9.11
CA THR A 59 10.16 18.41 8.57
C THR A 59 10.81 17.03 8.64
N GLY A 60 10.74 16.28 7.55
CA GLY A 60 11.53 15.08 7.32
C GLY A 60 12.92 15.44 6.80
N HIS A 61 13.91 14.59 7.04
CA HIS A 61 15.20 14.67 6.35
C HIS A 61 15.36 13.41 5.50
N PHE A 62 15.47 13.57 4.19
CA PHE A 62 15.80 12.47 3.28
C PHE A 62 17.24 12.67 2.81
N PHE A 63 18.16 11.84 3.30
CA PHE A 63 19.61 11.99 3.03
C PHE A 63 20.11 13.45 3.22
N ASN A 64 19.72 14.08 4.34
CA ASN A 64 20.05 15.48 4.70
C ASN A 64 19.37 16.57 3.84
N ILE A 65 18.41 16.21 2.99
CA ILE A 65 17.56 17.19 2.29
C ILE A 65 16.31 17.43 3.17
N PRO A 66 16.04 18.67 3.59
CA PRO A 66 14.80 19.00 4.28
C PRO A 66 13.61 18.77 3.33
N MET A 67 12.68 17.92 3.75
CA MET A 67 11.41 17.70 3.06
C MET A 67 10.24 18.07 3.96
N GLU A 68 9.23 18.74 3.39
CA GLU A 68 7.95 19.00 4.03
C GLU A 68 7.00 17.81 3.84
N ALA A 69 7.44 16.62 4.23
CA ALA A 69 6.64 15.39 4.20
C ALA A 69 7.20 14.34 5.17
N ALA A 70 6.29 13.62 5.83
CA ALA A 70 6.64 12.50 6.69
C ALA A 70 7.14 11.31 5.87
N PHE A 71 8.40 10.93 6.04
CA PHE A 71 9.01 9.81 5.31
C PHE A 71 9.14 8.59 6.23
N TYR A 72 8.34 7.55 5.98
CA TYR A 72 8.40 6.29 6.70
C TYR A 72 9.00 5.21 5.80
N THR A 73 10.29 4.92 5.97
CA THR A 73 11.05 3.99 5.13
C THR A 73 10.33 2.66 4.93
N SER A 74 9.79 2.06 6.00
CA SER A 74 9.10 0.77 5.90
C SER A 74 7.83 0.83 5.07
N TYR A 75 7.14 1.97 5.03
CA TYR A 75 5.98 2.15 4.18
C TYR A 75 6.42 2.30 2.72
N VAL A 76 7.32 3.26 2.46
CA VAL A 76 7.73 3.66 1.10
C VAL A 76 8.44 2.51 0.38
N GLU A 77 9.46 1.95 1.03
CA GLU A 77 10.27 0.88 0.48
C GLU A 77 9.51 -0.45 0.47
N GLY A 78 8.63 -0.65 1.47
CA GLY A 78 7.73 -1.79 1.51
C GLY A 78 6.77 -1.82 0.33
N TRP A 79 6.20 -0.67 -0.02
CA TRP A 79 5.35 -0.53 -1.19
C TRP A 79 6.12 -0.79 -2.48
N ALA A 80 7.35 -0.28 -2.60
CA ALA A 80 8.20 -0.53 -3.76
C ALA A 80 8.44 -2.02 -4.01
N LEU A 81 8.86 -2.76 -2.96
CA LEU A 81 9.05 -4.20 -3.04
C LEU A 81 7.74 -4.95 -3.33
N TYR A 82 6.62 -4.50 -2.75
CA TYR A 82 5.31 -5.07 -3.04
C TYR A 82 4.90 -4.85 -4.51
N ALA A 83 5.24 -3.72 -5.11
CA ALA A 83 5.01 -3.44 -6.52
C ALA A 83 5.88 -4.33 -7.45
N GLU A 84 7.12 -4.65 -7.05
CA GLU A 84 7.95 -5.64 -7.75
C GLU A 84 7.31 -7.05 -7.71
N TYR A 85 6.69 -7.42 -6.59
CA TYR A 85 5.89 -8.65 -6.50
C TYR A 85 4.66 -8.60 -7.44
N LEU A 86 3.92 -7.48 -7.46
CA LEU A 86 2.76 -7.29 -8.33
C LEU A 86 3.12 -7.41 -9.82
N GLY A 87 4.32 -7.01 -10.22
CA GLY A 87 4.80 -7.14 -11.59
C GLY A 87 4.74 -8.57 -12.13
N GLU A 88 4.87 -9.57 -11.26
CA GLU A 88 4.75 -10.98 -11.65
C GLU A 88 3.28 -11.36 -11.92
N GLU A 89 2.36 -10.98 -11.03
CA GLU A 89 0.91 -11.18 -11.21
C GLU A 89 0.39 -10.50 -12.48
N MET A 90 0.99 -9.36 -12.83
CA MET A 90 0.68 -8.59 -14.03
C MET A 90 1.43 -9.07 -15.30
N LYS A 91 2.23 -10.13 -15.21
CA LYS A 91 3.00 -10.72 -16.32
C LYS A 91 3.94 -9.72 -17.00
N LEU A 92 4.55 -8.85 -16.21
CA LEU A 92 5.44 -7.81 -16.70
C LEU A 92 6.86 -8.33 -16.98
N TYR A 93 7.26 -9.40 -16.28
CA TYR A 93 8.50 -10.12 -16.52
C TYR A 93 8.28 -11.12 -17.66
N LYS A 94 8.92 -10.88 -18.82
CA LYS A 94 8.65 -11.64 -20.05
C LYS A 94 9.62 -12.79 -20.27
N THR A 95 10.77 -12.74 -19.61
CA THR A 95 11.85 -13.72 -19.77
C THR A 95 12.32 -14.24 -18.41
N ASP A 96 12.92 -15.43 -18.42
CA ASP A 96 13.53 -16.01 -17.22
C ASP A 96 14.64 -15.12 -16.65
N TYR A 97 15.32 -14.34 -17.51
CA TYR A 97 16.31 -13.35 -17.08
C TYR A 97 15.69 -12.19 -16.31
N ASP A 98 14.49 -11.74 -16.70
CA ASP A 98 13.75 -10.70 -15.97
C ASP A 98 13.34 -11.21 -14.58
N LEU A 99 12.85 -12.46 -14.50
CA LEU A 99 12.51 -13.12 -13.24
C LEU A 99 13.75 -13.34 -12.37
N MET A 100 14.87 -13.75 -12.94
CA MET A 100 16.14 -13.89 -12.23
C MET A 100 16.58 -12.56 -11.62
N GLY A 101 16.46 -11.45 -12.35
CA GLY A 101 16.77 -10.11 -11.84
C GLY A 101 15.87 -9.68 -10.68
N ARG A 102 14.57 -9.97 -10.77
CA ARG A 102 13.61 -9.76 -9.67
C ARG A 102 13.99 -10.59 -8.45
N TYR A 103 14.16 -11.90 -8.59
CA TYR A 103 14.50 -12.78 -7.46
C TYR A 103 15.86 -12.44 -6.86
N GLY A 104 16.84 -12.07 -7.67
CA GLY A 104 18.14 -11.59 -7.22
C GLY A 104 18.04 -10.29 -6.42
N SER A 105 17.11 -9.40 -6.77
CA SER A 105 16.83 -8.20 -5.98
C SER A 105 16.09 -8.54 -4.70
N GLU A 106 15.10 -9.44 -4.74
CA GLU A 106 14.31 -9.87 -3.58
C GLU A 106 15.20 -10.57 -2.53
N ILE A 107 16.06 -11.51 -2.92
CA ILE A 107 16.95 -12.22 -2.00
C ILE A 107 17.92 -11.25 -1.32
N PHE A 108 18.42 -10.24 -2.04
CA PHE A 108 19.28 -9.22 -1.44
C PHE A 108 18.56 -8.43 -0.33
N ARG A 109 17.30 -8.02 -0.54
CA ARG A 109 16.51 -7.36 0.53
C ARG A 109 16.10 -8.33 1.64
N ALA A 110 15.98 -9.62 1.38
CA ALA A 110 15.78 -10.62 2.42
C ALA A 110 17.04 -10.80 3.28
N CYS A 111 18.23 -10.87 2.65
CA CYS A 111 19.50 -10.95 3.36
C CYS A 111 19.76 -9.74 4.25
N ARG A 112 19.28 -8.54 3.87
CA ARG A 112 19.34 -7.34 4.72
C ARG A 112 18.71 -7.56 6.11
N LEU A 113 17.62 -8.31 6.23
CA LEU A 113 17.02 -8.63 7.54
C LEU A 113 17.99 -9.44 8.41
N VAL A 114 18.63 -10.45 7.80
CA VAL A 114 19.54 -11.36 8.50
C VAL A 114 20.82 -10.65 8.91
N VAL A 115 21.38 -9.84 8.01
CA VAL A 115 22.65 -9.16 8.23
C VAL A 115 22.52 -8.02 9.22
N ASP A 116 21.48 -7.18 9.10
CA ASP A 116 21.28 -6.05 10.03
C ASP A 116 21.03 -6.55 11.46
N THR A 117 20.18 -7.57 11.63
CA THR A 117 20.01 -8.23 12.95
C THR A 117 21.25 -9.00 13.38
N GLY A 118 21.97 -9.60 12.44
CA GLY A 118 23.26 -10.24 12.66
C GLY A 118 24.26 -9.31 13.31
N LEU A 119 24.47 -8.13 12.70
CA LEU A 119 25.38 -7.09 13.15
C LEU A 119 24.94 -6.50 14.50
N HIS A 120 23.66 -6.13 14.63
CA HIS A 120 23.19 -5.30 15.74
C HIS A 120 22.60 -6.05 16.94
N HIS A 121 22.28 -7.33 16.79
CA HIS A 121 21.72 -8.16 17.87
C HIS A 121 22.53 -9.43 18.14
N TYR A 122 23.03 -10.10 17.09
CA TYR A 122 23.74 -11.38 17.21
C TYR A 122 25.28 -11.24 17.21
N ASN A 123 25.82 -10.03 17.36
CA ASN A 123 27.25 -9.74 17.42
C ASN A 123 28.06 -10.31 16.23
N TRP A 124 27.50 -10.28 15.02
CA TRP A 124 28.26 -10.63 13.83
C TRP A 124 29.36 -9.59 13.57
N THR A 125 30.52 -10.06 13.13
CA THR A 125 31.55 -9.17 12.60
C THR A 125 31.16 -8.67 11.21
N ARG A 126 31.80 -7.59 10.77
CA ARG A 126 31.65 -7.06 9.40
C ARG A 126 31.98 -8.13 8.36
N GLU A 127 33.05 -8.89 8.57
CA GLU A 127 33.53 -9.92 7.65
C GLU A 127 32.50 -11.04 7.51
N LYS A 128 31.89 -11.48 8.63
CA LYS A 128 30.84 -12.48 8.62
C LYS A 128 29.60 -12.00 7.85
N ALA A 129 29.24 -10.73 7.99
CA ALA A 129 28.14 -10.13 7.23
C ALA A 129 28.43 -10.09 5.72
N ILE A 130 29.66 -9.75 5.32
CA ILE A 130 30.09 -9.76 3.92
C ILE A 130 30.06 -11.18 3.35
N GLU A 131 30.65 -12.15 4.06
CA GLU A 131 30.68 -13.56 3.67
C GLU A 131 29.27 -14.11 3.47
N TYR A 132 28.36 -13.79 4.41
CA TYR A 132 26.95 -14.19 4.28
C TYR A 132 26.33 -13.63 2.99
N MET A 133 26.47 -12.33 2.73
CA MET A 133 25.89 -11.72 1.52
C MET A 133 26.48 -12.28 0.22
N LEU A 134 27.78 -12.61 0.19
CA LEU A 134 28.43 -13.21 -0.97
C LEU A 134 27.91 -14.63 -1.27
N ASN A 135 27.59 -15.40 -0.23
CA ASN A 135 27.07 -16.77 -0.38
C ASN A 135 25.62 -16.82 -0.89
N TYR A 136 24.82 -15.77 -0.64
CA TYR A 136 23.39 -15.77 -0.94
C TYR A 136 22.96 -14.77 -2.01
N THR A 137 23.85 -13.92 -2.51
CA THR A 137 23.51 -12.89 -3.50
C THR A 137 24.52 -12.86 -4.65
N ALA A 138 24.10 -12.33 -5.80
CA ALA A 138 24.94 -12.25 -7.00
C ALA A 138 25.72 -10.92 -7.12
N PHE A 139 25.83 -10.16 -6.03
CA PHE A 139 26.50 -8.86 -6.03
C PHE A 139 28.01 -8.99 -5.82
N SER A 140 28.77 -8.01 -6.30
CA SER A 140 30.23 -7.97 -6.09
C SER A 140 30.57 -7.74 -4.62
N GLU A 141 31.72 -8.25 -4.20
CA GLU A 141 32.26 -8.02 -2.86
C GLU A 141 32.37 -6.53 -2.53
N GLU A 142 32.80 -5.70 -3.48
CA GLU A 142 32.89 -4.25 -3.32
C GLU A 142 31.53 -3.62 -2.98
N MET A 143 30.48 -3.96 -3.74
CA MET A 143 29.14 -3.42 -3.49
C MET A 143 28.58 -3.92 -2.16
N ILE A 144 28.81 -5.19 -1.82
CA ILE A 144 28.40 -5.77 -0.55
C ILE A 144 29.10 -5.06 0.61
N ALA A 145 30.41 -4.85 0.52
CA ALA A 145 31.20 -4.20 1.56
C ALA A 145 30.68 -2.79 1.87
N ILE A 146 30.40 -1.99 0.83
CA ILE A 146 29.81 -0.64 0.97
C ILE A 146 28.46 -0.71 1.69
N GLU A 147 27.61 -1.67 1.32
CA GLU A 147 26.31 -1.84 1.94
C GLU A 147 26.42 -2.32 3.40
N ILE A 148 27.36 -3.20 3.74
CA ILE A 148 27.62 -3.60 5.12
C ILE A 148 28.06 -2.39 5.96
N ASP A 149 28.97 -1.56 5.44
CA ASP A 149 29.39 -0.34 6.13
C ASP A 149 28.23 0.62 6.36
N ARG A 150 27.30 0.71 5.40
CA ARG A 150 26.04 1.44 5.57
C ARG A 150 25.17 0.85 6.68
N TYR A 151 25.03 -0.47 6.75
CA TYR A 151 24.20 -1.12 7.78
C TYR A 151 24.77 -0.93 9.19
N ILE A 152 26.09 -0.91 9.32
CA ILE A 152 26.78 -0.64 10.60
C ILE A 152 26.45 0.79 11.08
N THR A 153 26.45 1.77 10.18
CA THR A 153 26.22 3.19 10.51
C THR A 153 24.75 3.57 10.64
N TRP A 154 23.83 2.77 10.09
CA TRP A 154 22.39 3.05 10.11
C TRP A 154 21.55 1.83 10.50
N PRO A 155 21.55 1.46 11.80
CA PRO A 155 20.87 0.27 12.29
C PRO A 155 19.36 0.28 12.01
N GLY A 156 18.82 -0.84 11.53
CA GLY A 156 17.39 -1.05 11.34
C GLY A 156 16.82 -0.50 10.03
N GLN A 157 17.53 0.39 9.32
CA GLN A 157 17.05 0.94 8.05
C GLN A 157 16.96 -0.15 6.97
N ALA A 158 17.94 -1.06 6.92
CA ALA A 158 17.98 -2.14 5.95
C ALA A 158 16.82 -3.15 6.15
N CYS A 159 16.36 -3.32 7.39
CA CYS A 159 15.21 -4.16 7.73
C CYS A 159 13.88 -3.59 7.23
N ALA A 160 13.77 -2.26 7.14
CA ALA A 160 12.52 -1.56 6.84
C ALA A 160 11.86 -2.04 5.52
N TYR A 161 12.67 -2.29 4.49
CA TYR A 161 12.25 -2.73 3.16
C TYR A 161 11.35 -3.97 3.24
N LYS A 162 11.90 -5.09 3.71
CA LYS A 162 11.20 -6.38 3.69
C LYS A 162 10.12 -6.47 4.76
N ILE A 163 10.30 -5.82 5.92
CA ILE A 163 9.23 -5.69 6.93
C ILE A 163 8.01 -4.97 6.35
N GLY A 164 8.25 -3.90 5.58
CA GLY A 164 7.22 -3.18 4.87
C GLY A 164 6.45 -4.04 3.88
N GLU A 165 7.17 -4.70 2.97
CA GLU A 165 6.57 -5.58 1.96
C GLU A 165 5.75 -6.70 2.62
N LEU A 166 6.32 -7.38 3.62
CA LEU A 166 5.66 -8.48 4.31
C LEU A 166 4.36 -8.03 4.97
N LYS A 167 4.36 -6.85 5.62
CA LYS A 167 3.15 -6.31 6.23
C LYS A 167 2.10 -5.95 5.17
N ILE A 168 2.48 -5.37 4.03
CA ILE A 168 1.51 -5.05 2.96
C ILE A 168 0.92 -6.35 2.38
N LYS A 169 1.73 -7.38 2.18
CA LYS A 169 1.27 -8.71 1.70
C LYS A 169 0.36 -9.39 2.73
N GLU A 170 0.68 -9.30 4.02
CA GLU A 170 -0.16 -9.77 5.12
C GLU A 170 -1.54 -9.08 5.09
N LEU A 171 -1.56 -7.76 4.97
CA LEU A 171 -2.80 -6.97 4.90
C LEU A 171 -3.63 -7.29 3.66
N ARG A 172 -2.98 -7.47 2.50
CA ARG A 172 -3.64 -7.92 1.27
C ARG A 172 -4.29 -9.29 1.48
N LYS A 173 -3.51 -10.26 1.97
CA LYS A 173 -4.02 -11.62 2.20
C LYS A 173 -5.21 -11.61 3.15
N LYS A 174 -5.12 -10.83 4.24
CA LYS A 174 -6.24 -10.65 5.17
C LYS A 174 -7.48 -10.10 4.46
N ALA A 175 -7.32 -9.08 3.62
CA ALA A 175 -8.43 -8.50 2.87
C ALA A 175 -9.05 -9.49 1.87
N GLU A 176 -8.23 -10.27 1.15
CA GLU A 176 -8.67 -11.34 0.25
C GLU A 176 -9.48 -12.40 1.02
N ASP A 177 -8.96 -12.87 2.15
CA ASP A 177 -9.58 -13.89 3.00
C ASP A 177 -10.91 -13.37 3.60
N GLU A 178 -10.97 -12.10 4.01
CA GLU A 178 -12.14 -11.53 4.68
C GLU A 178 -13.24 -11.04 3.73
N LEU A 179 -12.90 -10.57 2.53
CA LEU A 179 -13.86 -10.04 1.56
C LEU A 179 -14.26 -11.07 0.50
N GLY A 180 -13.45 -12.10 0.25
CA GLY A 180 -13.72 -13.14 -0.74
C GLY A 180 -14.05 -12.54 -2.11
N SER A 181 -15.20 -12.90 -2.67
CA SER A 181 -15.65 -12.38 -3.97
C SER A 181 -15.91 -10.87 -4.01
N LYS A 182 -15.92 -10.19 -2.87
CA LYS A 182 -16.08 -8.73 -2.76
C LYS A 182 -14.74 -7.99 -2.76
N PHE A 183 -13.62 -8.72 -2.74
CA PHE A 183 -12.30 -8.12 -2.80
C PHE A 183 -12.04 -7.53 -4.19
N ASP A 184 -11.68 -6.25 -4.24
CA ASP A 184 -11.12 -5.61 -5.44
C ASP A 184 -9.70 -5.11 -5.12
N ILE A 185 -8.73 -5.61 -5.87
CA ILE A 185 -7.32 -5.26 -5.72
C ILE A 185 -7.06 -3.76 -5.91
N ARG A 186 -7.82 -3.09 -6.78
CA ARG A 186 -7.70 -1.65 -7.03
C ARG A 186 -8.15 -0.85 -5.82
N GLU A 187 -9.24 -1.27 -5.18
CA GLU A 187 -9.73 -0.63 -3.95
C GLU A 187 -8.77 -0.87 -2.79
N PHE A 188 -8.17 -2.06 -2.70
CA PHE A 188 -7.08 -2.31 -1.75
C PHE A 188 -5.89 -1.36 -1.98
N HIS A 189 -5.36 -1.28 -3.21
CA HIS A 189 -4.25 -0.38 -3.53
C HIS A 189 -4.61 1.09 -3.27
N ALA A 190 -5.84 1.49 -3.58
CA ALA A 190 -6.33 2.83 -3.27
C ALA A 190 -6.36 3.09 -1.75
N SER A 191 -6.79 2.11 -0.94
CA SER A 191 -6.79 2.23 0.53
C SER A 191 -5.39 2.41 1.11
N VAL A 192 -4.39 1.76 0.51
CA VAL A 192 -2.98 1.89 0.90
C VAL A 192 -2.46 3.25 0.47
N LEU A 193 -2.60 3.64 -0.81
CA LEU A 193 -1.93 4.81 -1.36
C LEU A 193 -2.56 6.17 -0.98
N LYS A 194 -3.89 6.26 -0.85
CA LYS A 194 -4.61 7.55 -0.68
C LYS A 194 -4.22 8.34 0.57
N VAL A 195 -3.57 7.72 1.53
CA VAL A 195 -3.27 8.30 2.84
C VAL A 195 -1.85 8.85 2.95
N GLY A 196 -1.02 8.63 1.91
CA GLY A 196 0.40 8.97 1.91
C GLY A 196 1.22 8.15 2.91
N SER A 197 2.52 8.44 2.97
CA SER A 197 3.47 7.72 3.84
C SER A 197 3.11 7.85 5.33
N LEU A 198 2.98 6.72 6.02
CA LEU A 198 2.58 6.63 7.44
C LEU A 198 3.14 5.38 8.13
N PRO A 199 3.13 5.30 9.47
CA PRO A 199 3.59 4.11 10.18
C PRO A 199 2.74 2.88 9.83
N LEU A 200 3.38 1.71 9.68
CA LEU A 200 2.70 0.46 9.28
C LEU A 200 1.52 0.06 10.19
N HIS A 201 1.59 0.34 11.49
CA HIS A 201 0.48 0.05 12.41
C HIS A 201 -0.75 0.94 12.17
N VAL A 202 -0.55 2.15 11.62
CA VAL A 202 -1.65 3.03 11.20
C VAL A 202 -2.21 2.55 9.86
N LEU A 203 -1.35 2.09 8.93
CA LEU A 203 -1.77 1.47 7.67
C LEU A 203 -2.71 0.29 7.95
N GLU A 204 -2.31 -0.59 8.88
CA GLU A 204 -3.11 -1.74 9.28
C GLU A 204 -4.51 -1.33 9.78
N LYS A 205 -4.62 -0.26 10.59
CA LYS A 205 -5.92 0.25 11.03
C LYS A 205 -6.78 0.74 9.85
N ILE A 206 -6.18 1.46 8.91
CA ILE A 206 -6.87 2.00 7.73
C ILE A 206 -7.40 0.86 6.86
N VAL A 207 -6.58 -0.14 6.57
CA VAL A 207 -7.00 -1.31 5.78
C VAL A 207 -8.10 -2.09 6.50
N ASN A 208 -7.96 -2.33 7.81
CA ASN A 208 -8.97 -3.01 8.60
C ASN A 208 -10.32 -2.26 8.58
N GLN A 209 -10.29 -0.94 8.70
CA GLN A 209 -11.49 -0.12 8.60
C GLN A 209 -12.14 -0.23 7.21
N TRP A 210 -11.34 -0.14 6.14
CA TRP A 210 -11.84 -0.30 4.77
C TRP A 210 -12.49 -1.69 4.54
N ILE A 211 -11.93 -2.77 5.11
CA ILE A 211 -12.53 -4.11 5.06
C ILE A 211 -13.91 -4.11 5.71
N VAL A 212 -14.05 -3.54 6.91
CA VAL A 212 -15.33 -3.45 7.64
C VAL A 212 -16.36 -2.65 6.83
N GLU A 213 -15.99 -1.48 6.31
CA GLU A 213 -16.87 -0.64 5.50
C GLU A 213 -17.34 -1.36 4.23
N THR A 214 -16.45 -2.11 3.57
CA THR A 214 -16.76 -2.87 2.36
C THR A 214 -17.73 -4.02 2.66
N LYS A 215 -17.58 -4.71 3.80
CA LYS A 215 -18.53 -5.73 4.26
C LYS A 215 -19.93 -5.14 4.50
N ASN A 216 -20.00 -3.99 5.15
CA ASN A 216 -21.27 -3.33 5.49
C ASN A 216 -22.01 -2.83 4.24
N LYS A 217 -21.32 -2.17 3.30
CA LYS A 217 -21.91 -1.74 2.02
C LYS A 217 -22.55 -2.89 1.26
N ALA A 218 -21.89 -4.06 1.27
CA ALA A 218 -22.43 -5.23 0.62
C ALA A 218 -23.69 -5.79 1.32
N ALA A 219 -23.78 -5.69 2.65
CA ALA A 219 -24.98 -6.08 3.40
C ALA A 219 -26.18 -5.17 3.05
N GLU A 220 -25.96 -3.85 3.01
CA GLU A 220 -26.99 -2.85 2.65
C GLU A 220 -27.50 -3.04 1.21
N SER A 221 -26.60 -3.34 0.26
CA SER A 221 -26.98 -3.62 -1.13
C SER A 221 -27.84 -4.90 -1.29
N SER A 222 -27.59 -5.90 -0.45
CA SER A 222 -28.36 -7.16 -0.43
C SER A 222 -29.75 -6.95 0.18
N GLN A 223 -29.84 -6.11 1.21
CA GLN A 223 -31.11 -5.77 1.88
C GLN A 223 -32.05 -4.93 0.98
N THR A 224 -31.47 -4.06 0.15
CA THR A 224 -32.21 -3.24 -0.83
C THR A 224 -32.79 -4.09 -1.98
N CYS A 225 -32.11 -5.16 -2.39
CA CYS A 225 -32.65 -6.10 -3.39
C CYS A 225 -33.81 -6.94 -2.83
N THR A 226 -33.83 -7.23 -1.53
CA THR A 226 -34.93 -7.95 -0.88
C THR A 226 -36.14 -7.07 -0.55
N SER A 227 -35.96 -5.76 -0.34
CA SER A 227 -37.07 -4.84 -0.05
C SER A 227 -37.79 -4.30 -1.30
N ASN A 228 -37.14 -4.34 -2.47
CA ASN A 228 -37.76 -3.95 -3.75
C ASN A 228 -38.55 -5.08 -4.44
N GLY A 229 -38.54 -6.30 -3.89
CA GLY A 229 -39.34 -7.44 -4.35
C GLY A 229 -40.72 -7.59 -3.70
N ALA A 230 -41.07 -6.72 -2.74
CA ALA A 230 -42.36 -6.75 -2.06
C ALA A 230 -42.82 -5.33 -1.70
N ASN A 231 -43.08 -4.49 -2.71
CA ASN A 231 -43.84 -3.27 -2.47
C ASN A 231 -44.73 -2.88 -3.66
N THR A 232 -45.65 -3.78 -4.01
CA THR A 232 -46.95 -3.38 -4.56
C THR A 232 -47.97 -3.55 -3.44
N ASN A 233 -48.13 -2.53 -2.59
CA ASN A 233 -49.37 -2.16 -1.86
C ASN A 233 -49.06 -1.44 -0.55
N THR A 234 -48.69 -0.16 -0.62
CA THR A 234 -48.93 0.76 0.50
C THR A 234 -49.39 2.12 -0.01
N TYR A 235 -50.57 2.13 -0.63
CA TYR A 235 -51.43 3.32 -0.75
C TYR A 235 -52.89 2.97 -0.44
N THR A 236 -53.14 2.21 0.62
CA THR A 236 -54.51 1.97 1.13
C THR A 236 -54.53 1.79 2.65
N SER A 237 -54.02 2.77 3.41
CA SER A 237 -54.15 2.77 4.88
C SER A 237 -54.57 4.12 5.48
N TRP A 238 -55.32 4.94 4.73
CA TRP A 238 -55.93 6.16 5.25
C TRP A 238 -57.45 6.28 5.02
N ILE A 239 -58.10 5.25 4.47
CA ILE A 239 -59.58 5.26 4.27
C ILE A 239 -60.33 4.37 5.29
N SER A 240 -59.67 3.45 6.00
CA SER A 240 -60.36 2.55 6.93
C SER A 240 -60.64 3.10 8.34
N LEU A 241 -60.26 4.34 8.65
CA LEU A 241 -60.62 5.00 9.92
C LEU A 241 -61.83 5.95 9.82
N ALA A 242 -62.34 6.22 8.61
CA ALA A 242 -63.53 7.06 8.42
C ALA A 242 -64.85 6.25 8.34
N VAL A 243 -64.80 4.93 8.20
CA VAL A 243 -66.00 4.08 8.02
C VAL A 243 -66.42 3.34 9.30
N ILE A 244 -65.55 3.26 10.32
CA ILE A 244 -65.88 2.62 11.61
C ILE A 244 -66.48 3.62 12.62
N GLY A 245 -66.35 4.93 12.39
CA GLY A 245 -66.87 5.98 13.27
C GLY A 245 -68.34 6.39 13.04
N LEU A 246 -68.97 5.99 11.93
CA LEU A 246 -70.33 6.44 11.59
C LEU A 246 -71.43 5.40 11.87
N THR A 247 -71.08 4.18 12.30
CA THR A 247 -72.06 3.12 12.59
C THR A 247 -72.44 3.02 14.08
N PHE A 248 -71.85 3.85 14.95
CA PHE A 248 -72.11 3.82 16.40
C PHE A 248 -73.02 4.96 16.93
N ILE A 249 -73.53 5.84 16.06
CA ILE A 249 -74.41 6.98 16.45
C ILE A 249 -75.87 6.80 15.97
N LEU A 250 -76.26 5.61 15.51
CA LEU A 250 -77.66 5.31 15.11
C LEU A 250 -78.31 4.14 15.88
N GLN A 251 -77.79 3.78 17.06
CA GLN A 251 -78.39 2.75 17.92
C GLN A 251 -78.63 3.15 19.37
N LEU A 252 -78.58 4.45 19.69
CA LEU A 252 -79.04 4.97 20.99
C LEU A 252 -79.86 6.25 20.77
N THR A 253 -81.17 6.06 20.61
CA THR A 253 -82.16 6.80 21.40
C THR A 253 -81.93 6.57 22.88
#